data_AF-A0ABF7RBD8-F1
#
_entry.id   AF-A0ABF7RBD8-F1
#
_cell.length_a   1.000
_cell.length_b   1.000
_cell.length_c   1.000
_cell.angle_alpha   90.00
_cell.angle_beta   90.00
_cell.angle_gamma   90.00
#
_symmetry.space_group_name_H-M   'P 1'
#
loop_
_entity.id
_entity.type
_entity.pdbx_description
1 polymer ?
#
loop_
_entity_poly.entity_id
_entity_poly.type
_entity_poly.pdbx_seq_one_letter_code
_entity_poly.pdbx_strand_id
1 'polypeptide(L)'
;MEPSQSSNAEGLSGDDMEVVSAVSRRYRRYHKIAARHLPEWAPSGVTLSLIQAMLNLRNVRCAKRNIHENDDGTQSTHAEHLRYAEAEIARLVRLCAYSNEMQKAWRTISTMPARGGGDPAFSICSKISSTLGQFGDLPKRLPAQRKKSLSRVAKAVDDLLEAIESESEAQDSLEIALIEYLGGQNLKMRSDDGEEIGVDESLDPFRALSPAIIPCDDTEGLEDSPHCSKPWHEWSSFDRYGWLHDEVSMTGMAELLIFCRDRINALAQEPPKILQPGRPDGGLQPFLIRSLSNWMKRIYGQPLDDSVALLVSATLDLPEPLTREAIRPYLKGTGKISSRNR
;
A
#
# COMPACT_ATOMS: atom_id res chain seq x y z
N MET A 1 19.09 -3.86 56.43
CA MET A 1 18.11 -3.63 55.37
C MET A 1 18.86 -3.68 54.05
N GLU A 2 18.91 -4.86 53.44
CA GLU A 2 19.43 -5.06 52.09
C GLU A 2 18.28 -4.85 51.10
N PRO A 3 18.50 -4.21 49.94
CA PRO A 3 17.49 -4.17 48.89
C PRO A 3 17.61 -5.42 48.02
N SER A 4 16.53 -6.20 48.00
CA SER A 4 16.34 -7.36 47.13
C SER A 4 16.37 -6.94 45.66
N GLN A 5 17.29 -7.48 44.88
CA GLN A 5 17.23 -7.47 43.43
C GLN A 5 16.29 -8.58 42.97
N SER A 6 15.06 -8.24 42.53
CA SER A 6 14.22 -9.18 41.79
C SER A 6 14.66 -9.20 40.33
N SER A 7 15.47 -10.20 39.98
CA SER A 7 15.80 -10.58 38.62
C SER A 7 14.57 -11.23 37.96
N ASN A 8 13.72 -10.44 37.32
CA ASN A 8 12.78 -10.96 36.31
C ASN A 8 13.54 -11.15 34.98
N ALA A 9 14.36 -12.19 34.93
CA ALA A 9 14.79 -12.78 33.67
C ALA A 9 13.73 -13.82 33.30
N GLU A 10 12.73 -13.41 32.52
CA GLU A 10 11.85 -14.34 31.82
C GLU A 10 12.72 -15.19 30.89
N GLY A 11 13.07 -16.39 31.36
CA GLY A 11 13.81 -17.37 30.58
C GLY A 11 12.95 -17.86 29.43
N LEU A 12 13.45 -17.69 28.21
CA LEU A 12 12.86 -18.28 27.00
C LEU A 12 12.61 -19.78 27.24
N SER A 13 11.38 -20.22 26.97
CA SER A 13 10.99 -21.61 27.16
C SER A 13 11.80 -22.55 26.25
N GLY A 14 11.83 -23.86 26.56
CA GLY A 14 12.56 -24.85 25.75
C GLY A 14 12.16 -24.85 24.27
N ASP A 15 10.87 -24.62 24.00
CA ASP A 15 10.33 -24.50 22.63
C ASP A 15 10.80 -23.21 21.95
N ASP A 16 10.88 -22.09 22.68
CA ASP A 16 11.39 -20.82 22.15
C ASP A 16 12.88 -20.92 21.79
N MET A 17 13.67 -21.64 22.60
CA MET A 17 15.08 -21.91 22.34
C MET A 17 15.30 -22.80 21.10
N GLU A 18 14.43 -23.79 20.88
CA GLU A 18 14.47 -24.62 19.66
C GLU A 18 14.08 -23.83 18.39
N VAL A 19 13.05 -22.98 18.49
CA VAL A 19 12.63 -22.11 17.39
C VAL A 19 13.74 -21.11 17.05
N VAL A 20 14.36 -20.46 18.04
CA VAL A 20 15.48 -19.53 17.84
C VAL A 20 16.69 -20.24 17.23
N SER A 21 17.00 -21.47 17.66
CA SER A 21 18.06 -22.30 17.08
C SER A 21 17.77 -22.70 15.63
N ALA A 22 16.53 -23.06 15.30
CA ALA A 22 16.11 -23.39 13.95
C ALA A 22 16.14 -22.18 13.00
N VAL A 23 15.66 -21.02 13.46
CA VAL A 23 15.72 -19.74 12.74
C VAL A 23 17.18 -19.34 12.50
N SER A 24 18.04 -19.44 13.50
CA SER A 24 19.47 -19.14 13.40
C SER A 24 20.19 -20.04 12.40
N ARG A 25 19.93 -21.36 12.44
CA ARG A 25 20.49 -22.32 11.46
C ARG A 25 20.01 -22.02 10.04
N ARG A 26 18.73 -21.66 9.88
CA ARG A 26 18.14 -21.31 8.59
C ARG A 26 18.77 -20.03 8.03
N TYR A 27 18.90 -19.00 8.84
CA TYR A 27 19.53 -17.73 8.45
C TYR A 27 20.97 -17.95 7.98
N ARG A 28 21.78 -18.72 8.74
CA ARG A 28 23.15 -19.09 8.35
C ARG A 28 23.21 -19.84 7.01
N ARG A 29 22.26 -20.75 6.75
CA ARG A 29 22.19 -21.48 5.48
C ARG A 29 21.97 -20.53 4.30
N TYR A 30 21.01 -19.62 4.40
CA TYR A 30 20.72 -18.68 3.31
C TYR A 30 21.84 -17.65 3.14
N HIS A 31 22.51 -17.26 4.22
CA HIS A 31 23.71 -16.41 4.13
C HIS A 31 24.84 -17.08 3.35
N LYS A 32 25.07 -18.39 3.57
CA LYS A 32 26.05 -19.17 2.78
C LYS A 32 25.66 -19.28 1.31
N ILE A 33 24.37 -19.39 1.00
CA ILE A 33 23.89 -19.43 -0.38
C ILE A 33 24.05 -18.06 -1.04
N ALA A 34 23.66 -16.97 -0.36
CA ALA A 34 23.81 -15.61 -0.87
C ALA A 34 25.27 -15.28 -1.21
N ALA A 35 26.22 -15.68 -0.34
CA ALA A 35 27.65 -15.50 -0.56
C ALA A 35 28.21 -16.23 -1.80
N ARG A 36 27.50 -17.23 -2.34
CA ARG A 36 27.88 -17.90 -3.60
C ARG A 36 27.36 -17.20 -4.84
N HIS A 37 26.31 -16.38 -4.69
CA HIS A 37 25.65 -15.69 -5.80
C HIS A 37 26.02 -14.21 -5.89
N LEU A 38 26.48 -13.62 -4.80
CA LEU A 38 26.87 -12.21 -4.73
C LEU A 38 28.39 -12.07 -4.62
N PRO A 39 28.98 -11.02 -5.21
CA PRO A 39 30.39 -10.71 -5.01
C PRO A 39 30.65 -10.28 -3.55
N GLU A 40 31.89 -10.45 -3.09
CA GLU A 40 32.28 -10.14 -1.69
C GLU A 40 32.01 -8.69 -1.28
N TRP A 41 32.03 -7.76 -2.25
CA TRP A 41 31.76 -6.34 -1.99
C TRP A 41 30.28 -5.98 -1.95
N ALA A 42 29.36 -6.93 -2.20
CA ALA A 42 27.94 -6.66 -2.26
C ALA A 42 27.43 -5.98 -0.98
N PRO A 43 26.59 -4.94 -1.08
CA PRO A 43 26.08 -4.26 0.11
C PRO A 43 25.27 -5.21 1.01
N SER A 44 25.39 -5.03 2.33
CA SER A 44 24.65 -5.79 3.34
C SER A 44 23.16 -5.84 3.06
N GLY A 45 22.56 -4.69 2.70
CA GLY A 45 21.14 -4.61 2.38
C GLY A 45 20.71 -5.41 1.15
N VAL A 46 21.56 -5.57 0.14
CA VAL A 46 21.25 -6.45 -1.01
C VAL A 46 21.33 -7.91 -0.60
N THR A 47 22.35 -8.30 0.19
CA THR A 47 22.47 -9.65 0.74
C THR A 47 21.26 -10.01 1.60
N LEU A 48 20.81 -9.10 2.48
CA LEU A 48 19.62 -9.27 3.29
C LEU A 48 18.35 -9.42 2.43
N SER A 49 18.20 -8.58 1.41
CA SER A 49 17.07 -8.68 0.47
C SER A 49 17.06 -10.01 -0.27
N LEU A 50 18.23 -10.52 -0.68
CA LEU A 50 18.37 -11.82 -1.34
C LEU A 50 18.00 -12.97 -0.41
N ILE A 51 18.44 -12.92 0.85
CA ILE A 51 18.05 -13.90 1.87
C ILE A 51 16.53 -13.90 2.05
N GLN A 52 15.90 -12.73 2.15
CA GLN A 52 14.45 -12.60 2.27
C GLN A 52 13.72 -13.17 1.04
N ALA A 53 14.20 -12.88 -0.17
CA ALA A 53 13.62 -13.41 -1.41
C ALA A 53 13.71 -14.94 -1.48
N MET A 54 14.83 -15.53 -1.08
CA MET A 54 14.99 -16.99 -1.01
C MET A 54 14.08 -17.65 0.03
N LEU A 55 13.85 -16.98 1.17
CA LEU A 55 12.89 -17.43 2.18
C LEU A 55 11.46 -17.37 1.63
N ASN A 56 11.10 -16.30 0.94
CA ASN A 56 9.78 -16.15 0.31
C ASN A 56 9.56 -17.25 -0.75
N LEU A 57 10.54 -17.51 -1.62
CA LEU A 57 10.46 -18.59 -2.62
C LEU A 57 10.23 -19.96 -1.95
N ARG A 58 10.92 -20.23 -0.84
CA ARG A 58 10.70 -21.46 -0.07
C ARG A 58 9.26 -21.53 0.45
N ASN A 59 8.75 -20.45 1.03
CA ASN A 59 7.39 -20.42 1.57
C ASN A 59 6.35 -20.66 0.48
N VAL A 60 6.51 -20.05 -0.70
CA VAL A 60 5.64 -20.29 -1.87
C VAL A 60 5.71 -21.75 -2.33
N ARG A 61 6.91 -22.35 -2.38
CA ARG A 61 7.09 -23.77 -2.73
C ARG A 61 6.47 -24.72 -1.70
N CYS A 62 6.56 -24.39 -0.41
CA CYS A 62 5.91 -25.15 0.66
C CYS A 62 4.39 -25.05 0.57
N ALA A 63 3.85 -23.84 0.35
CA ALA A 63 2.42 -23.62 0.17
C ALA A 63 1.87 -24.43 -1.02
N LYS A 64 2.57 -24.41 -2.16
CA LYS A 64 2.19 -25.21 -3.35
C LYS A 64 2.08 -26.72 -3.06
N ARG A 65 2.97 -27.27 -2.22
CA ARG A 65 2.93 -28.71 -1.87
C ARG A 65 1.78 -29.10 -0.97
N ASN A 66 1.21 -28.14 -0.24
CA ASN A 66 0.14 -28.39 0.72
C ASN A 66 -1.26 -28.24 0.11
N ILE A 67 -1.36 -27.93 -1.20
CA ILE A 67 -2.63 -27.74 -1.89
C ILE A 67 -3.02 -29.06 -2.54
N HIS A 68 -4.21 -29.54 -2.18
CA HIS A 68 -4.83 -30.70 -2.82
C HIS A 68 -5.22 -30.38 -4.26
N GLU A 69 -5.05 -31.36 -5.16
CA GLU A 69 -5.03 -31.22 -6.63
C GLU A 69 -6.33 -30.73 -7.29
N ASN A 70 -7.38 -30.38 -6.54
CA ASN A 70 -8.74 -30.17 -7.08
C ASN A 70 -9.14 -28.70 -7.31
N ASP A 71 -8.22 -27.74 -7.24
CA ASP A 71 -8.55 -26.32 -7.43
C ASP A 71 -7.66 -25.64 -8.48
N ASP A 72 -8.11 -25.68 -9.73
CA ASP A 72 -7.42 -25.12 -10.91
C ASP A 72 -7.17 -23.60 -10.80
N GLY A 73 -8.05 -22.87 -10.12
CA GLY A 73 -7.88 -21.42 -9.91
C GLY A 73 -6.66 -21.12 -9.02
N THR A 74 -6.48 -21.95 -7.99
CA THR A 74 -5.40 -21.81 -7.01
C THR A 74 -4.04 -22.21 -7.60
N GLN A 75 -3.99 -23.17 -8.52
CA GLN A 75 -2.74 -23.56 -9.19
C GLN A 75 -2.13 -22.43 -10.06
N SER A 76 -2.96 -21.66 -10.76
CA SER A 76 -2.51 -20.56 -11.61
C SER A 76 -1.82 -19.45 -10.79
N THR A 77 -2.45 -19.03 -9.69
CA THR A 77 -1.90 -17.98 -8.80
C THR A 77 -0.58 -18.40 -8.15
N HIS A 78 -0.42 -19.67 -7.77
CA HIS A 78 0.85 -20.16 -7.22
C HIS A 78 1.97 -20.21 -8.25
N ALA A 79 1.67 -20.55 -9.50
CA ALA A 79 2.65 -20.51 -10.58
C ALA A 79 3.16 -19.08 -10.81
N GLU A 80 2.28 -18.09 -10.77
CA GLU A 80 2.63 -16.68 -10.86
C GLU A 80 3.49 -16.21 -9.68
N HIS A 81 3.12 -16.56 -8.44
CA HIS A 81 3.92 -16.24 -7.25
C HIS A 81 5.32 -16.86 -7.29
N LEU A 82 5.44 -18.09 -7.81
CA LEU A 82 6.73 -18.76 -7.94
C LEU A 82 7.60 -18.07 -9.00
N ARG A 83 7.03 -17.72 -10.16
CA ARG A 83 7.73 -16.96 -11.20
C ARG A 83 8.19 -15.58 -10.69
N TYR A 84 7.35 -14.90 -9.91
CA TYR A 84 7.71 -13.62 -9.30
C TYR A 84 8.87 -13.76 -8.31
N ALA A 85 8.80 -14.75 -7.42
CA ALA A 85 9.86 -14.99 -6.43
C ALA A 85 11.20 -15.40 -7.05
N GLU A 86 11.19 -16.16 -8.15
CA GLU A 86 12.41 -16.51 -8.90
C GLU A 86 12.98 -15.30 -9.65
N ALA A 87 12.12 -14.47 -10.26
CA ALA A 87 12.53 -13.22 -10.90
C ALA A 87 13.14 -12.22 -9.90
N GLU A 88 12.61 -12.16 -8.68
CA GLU A 88 13.14 -11.35 -7.58
C GLU A 88 14.59 -11.71 -7.25
N ILE A 89 14.87 -13.01 -7.08
CA ILE A 89 16.21 -13.53 -6.78
C ILE A 89 17.18 -13.18 -7.91
N ALA A 90 16.81 -13.48 -9.16
CA ALA A 90 17.66 -13.19 -10.32
C ALA A 90 17.99 -11.70 -10.42
N ARG A 91 17.00 -10.84 -10.16
CA ARG A 91 17.18 -9.39 -10.14
C ARG A 91 18.14 -8.94 -9.05
N LEU A 92 17.98 -9.43 -7.82
CA LEU A 92 18.86 -9.06 -6.69
C LEU A 92 20.32 -9.45 -6.95
N VAL A 93 20.54 -10.57 -7.64
CA VAL A 93 21.88 -10.96 -8.11
C VAL A 93 22.41 -10.01 -9.17
N ARG A 94 21.60 -9.67 -10.19
CA ARG A 94 21.99 -8.69 -11.23
C ARG A 94 22.31 -7.31 -10.64
N LEU A 95 21.61 -6.89 -9.59
CA LEU A 95 21.93 -5.64 -8.91
C LEU A 95 23.37 -5.60 -8.37
N CYS A 96 24.09 -6.71 -8.25
CA CYS A 96 25.54 -6.69 -7.95
C CYS A 96 26.42 -7.16 -9.11
N ALA A 97 25.91 -8.01 -10.01
CA ALA A 97 26.72 -8.68 -11.03
C ALA A 97 26.55 -8.11 -12.46
N TYR A 98 25.61 -7.19 -12.69
CA TYR A 98 25.23 -6.76 -14.04
C TYR A 98 26.34 -6.02 -14.81
N SER A 99 27.12 -5.17 -14.14
CA SER A 99 28.18 -4.38 -14.75
C SER A 99 29.31 -4.15 -13.75
N ASN A 100 30.54 -3.99 -14.25
CA ASN A 100 31.71 -3.62 -13.44
C ASN A 100 31.49 -2.28 -12.70
N GLU A 101 30.62 -1.42 -13.23
CA GLU A 101 30.30 -0.13 -12.61
C GLU A 101 29.33 -0.24 -11.41
N MET A 102 28.69 -1.40 -11.20
CA MET A 102 27.75 -1.59 -10.10
C MET A 102 28.40 -1.37 -8.74
N GLN A 103 29.65 -1.80 -8.56
CA GLN A 103 30.39 -1.55 -7.31
C GLN A 103 30.54 -0.05 -7.05
N LYS A 104 30.80 0.75 -8.09
CA LYS A 104 30.91 2.21 -7.97
C LYS A 104 29.55 2.83 -7.65
N ALA A 105 28.48 2.40 -8.31
CA ALA A 105 27.12 2.88 -8.02
C ALA A 105 26.72 2.62 -6.57
N TRP A 106 26.95 1.40 -6.07
CA TRP A 106 26.67 1.04 -4.68
C TRP A 106 27.54 1.79 -3.67
N ARG A 107 28.82 2.02 -3.99
CA ARG A 107 29.68 2.88 -3.15
C ARG A 107 29.14 4.29 -3.08
N THR A 108 28.74 4.90 -4.20
CA THR A 108 28.13 6.24 -4.23
C THR A 108 26.87 6.29 -3.35
N ILE A 109 25.99 5.30 -3.49
CA ILE A 109 24.76 5.18 -2.67
C ILE A 109 25.09 5.07 -1.18
N SER A 110 26.11 4.29 -0.83
CA SER A 110 26.44 3.98 0.57
C SER A 110 27.18 5.11 1.28
N THR A 111 27.94 5.93 0.55
CA THR A 111 28.75 7.01 1.14
C THR A 111 28.05 8.36 1.13
N MET A 112 27.02 8.53 0.28
CA MET A 112 26.36 9.82 0.17
C MET A 112 25.39 10.06 1.35
N PRO A 113 25.33 11.28 1.91
CA PRO A 113 24.43 11.57 3.03
C PRO A 113 22.96 11.33 2.66
N ALA A 114 22.31 10.41 3.36
CA ALA A 114 20.90 10.06 3.17
C ALA A 114 20.04 10.67 4.29
N ARG A 115 18.83 11.12 3.92
CA ARG A 115 17.78 11.52 4.85
C ARG A 115 16.94 10.29 5.21
N GLY A 116 16.95 9.90 6.49
CA GLY A 116 16.19 8.75 7.00
C GLY A 116 17.09 7.72 7.69
N GLY A 117 16.50 6.87 8.53
CA GLY A 117 17.20 5.75 9.17
C GLY A 117 17.09 4.46 8.36
N GLY A 118 18.13 3.62 8.38
CA GLY A 118 18.14 2.28 7.78
C GLY A 118 19.25 2.05 6.75
N ASP A 119 19.40 0.80 6.30
CA ASP A 119 20.34 0.41 5.24
C ASP A 119 19.82 0.92 3.88
N PRO A 120 20.56 1.80 3.17
CA PRO A 120 20.09 2.39 1.92
C PRO A 120 19.94 1.36 0.79
N ALA A 121 20.79 0.33 0.77
CA ALA A 121 20.71 -0.70 -0.26
C ALA A 121 19.48 -1.58 -0.08
N PHE A 122 19.14 -1.94 1.16
CA PHE A 122 17.89 -2.63 1.47
C PHE A 122 16.67 -1.81 1.04
N SER A 123 16.70 -0.51 1.35
CA SER A 123 15.61 0.41 1.01
C SER A 123 15.42 0.56 -0.51
N ILE A 124 16.53 0.59 -1.28
CA ILE A 124 16.49 0.61 -2.75
C ILE A 124 15.92 -0.69 -3.31
N CYS A 125 16.37 -1.85 -2.81
CA CYS A 125 15.83 -3.14 -3.23
C CYS A 125 14.32 -3.19 -2.98
N SER A 126 13.87 -2.82 -1.79
CA SER A 126 12.44 -2.73 -1.45
C SER A 126 11.68 -1.77 -2.36
N LYS A 127 12.25 -0.59 -2.66
CA LYS A 127 11.65 0.39 -3.57
C LYS A 127 11.52 -0.15 -4.99
N ILE A 128 12.49 -0.91 -5.49
CA ILE A 128 12.43 -1.57 -6.80
C ILE A 128 11.33 -2.62 -6.81
N SER A 129 11.26 -3.51 -5.81
CA SER A 129 10.21 -4.54 -5.69
C SER A 129 8.82 -3.90 -5.66
N SER A 130 8.62 -2.90 -4.80
CA SER A 130 7.37 -2.14 -4.67
C SER A 130 6.98 -1.45 -5.98
N THR A 131 7.95 -0.85 -6.69
CA THR A 131 7.66 -0.17 -7.96
C THR A 131 7.26 -1.18 -9.05
N LEU A 132 7.88 -2.36 -9.13
CA LEU A 132 7.46 -3.39 -10.08
C LEU A 132 6.06 -3.93 -9.76
N GLY A 133 5.73 -4.14 -8.48
CA GLY A 133 4.39 -4.54 -8.05
C GLY A 133 3.35 -3.51 -8.46
N GLN A 134 3.58 -2.24 -8.10
CA GLN A 134 2.71 -1.13 -8.50
C GLN A 134 2.52 -1.06 -10.02
N PHE A 135 3.57 -1.27 -10.81
CA PHE A 135 3.45 -1.30 -12.27
C PHE A 135 2.54 -2.43 -12.77
N GLY A 136 2.60 -3.61 -12.14
CA GLY A 136 1.72 -4.73 -12.43
C GLY A 136 0.24 -4.39 -12.23
N ASP A 137 -0.05 -3.67 -11.15
CA ASP A 137 -1.41 -3.29 -10.73
C ASP A 137 -1.98 -2.07 -11.48
N LEU A 138 -1.13 -1.31 -12.18
CA LEU A 138 -1.58 -0.12 -12.90
C LEU A 138 -2.51 -0.52 -14.06
N PRO A 139 -3.65 0.16 -14.22
CA PRO A 139 -4.56 -0.13 -15.32
C PRO A 139 -3.87 0.15 -16.66
N LYS A 140 -3.64 -0.90 -17.44
CA LYS A 140 -2.97 -0.85 -18.76
C LYS A 140 -3.89 -0.36 -19.88
N ARG A 141 -5.01 0.27 -19.53
CA ARG A 141 -6.02 0.74 -20.48
C ARG A 141 -5.54 2.00 -21.17
N LEU A 142 -5.89 2.14 -22.45
CA LEU A 142 -5.63 3.37 -23.20
C LEU A 142 -6.37 4.56 -22.57
N PRO A 143 -5.82 5.79 -22.62
CA PRO A 143 -6.49 6.97 -22.06
C PRO A 143 -7.90 7.18 -22.57
N ALA A 144 -8.13 6.97 -23.88
CA ALA A 144 -9.45 7.06 -24.49
C ALA A 144 -10.42 6.01 -23.93
N GLN A 145 -9.95 4.77 -23.70
CA GLN A 145 -10.74 3.70 -23.10
C GLN A 145 -11.03 3.97 -21.62
N ARG A 146 -10.03 4.46 -20.86
CA ARG A 146 -10.21 4.89 -19.47
C ARG A 146 -11.26 5.99 -19.37
N LYS A 147 -11.12 7.05 -20.16
CA LYS A 147 -12.10 8.15 -20.21
C LYS A 147 -13.50 7.65 -20.56
N LYS A 148 -13.63 6.87 -21.64
CA LYS A 148 -14.91 6.30 -22.06
C LYS A 148 -15.55 5.41 -20.98
N SER A 149 -14.76 4.56 -20.32
CA SER A 149 -15.29 3.68 -19.27
C SER A 149 -15.69 4.44 -18.03
N LEU A 150 -14.86 5.36 -17.53
CA LEU A 150 -15.16 6.18 -16.36
C LEU A 150 -16.34 7.12 -16.60
N SER A 151 -16.46 7.73 -17.79
CA SER A 151 -17.62 8.56 -18.14
C SER A 151 -18.93 7.77 -18.17
N ARG A 152 -18.91 6.48 -18.54
CA ARG A 152 -20.12 5.63 -18.43
C ARG A 152 -20.51 5.38 -16.98
N VAL A 153 -19.53 5.20 -16.08
CA VAL A 153 -19.79 5.03 -14.65
C VAL A 153 -20.36 6.33 -14.07
N ALA A 154 -19.74 7.48 -14.37
CA ALA A 154 -20.26 8.78 -13.94
C ALA A 154 -21.71 8.98 -14.41
N LYS A 155 -22.01 8.66 -15.68
CA LYS A 155 -23.38 8.72 -16.19
C LYS A 155 -24.33 7.79 -15.43
N ALA A 156 -23.93 6.55 -15.12
CA ALA A 156 -24.78 5.65 -14.35
C ALA A 156 -25.07 6.17 -12.92
N VAL A 157 -24.14 6.94 -12.35
CA VAL A 157 -24.38 7.64 -11.08
C VAL A 157 -25.38 8.79 -11.27
N ASP A 158 -25.26 9.57 -12.35
CA ASP A 158 -26.23 10.62 -12.68
C ASP A 158 -27.64 10.02 -12.91
N ASP A 159 -27.75 8.94 -13.67
CA ASP A 159 -29.02 8.25 -13.94
C ASP A 159 -29.64 7.67 -12.64
N LEU A 160 -28.80 7.19 -11.70
CA LEU A 160 -29.26 6.71 -10.39
C LEU A 160 -29.72 7.85 -9.48
N LEU A 161 -28.99 8.97 -9.47
CA LEU A 161 -29.37 10.17 -8.72
C LEU A 161 -30.74 10.67 -9.16
N GLU A 162 -30.96 10.79 -10.48
CA GLU A 162 -32.25 11.22 -11.04
C GLU A 162 -33.38 10.27 -10.62
N ALA A 163 -33.15 8.96 -10.66
CA ALA A 163 -34.14 7.97 -10.24
C ALA A 163 -34.49 8.08 -8.73
N ILE A 164 -33.49 8.31 -7.87
CA ILE A 164 -33.69 8.50 -6.43
C ILE A 164 -34.44 9.80 -6.16
N GLU A 165 -34.07 10.89 -6.83
CA GLU A 165 -34.74 12.19 -6.69
C GLU A 165 -36.19 12.17 -7.15
N SER A 166 -36.53 11.27 -8.08
CA SER A 166 -37.90 11.11 -8.59
C SER A 166 -38.83 10.31 -7.67
N GLU A 167 -38.31 9.56 -6.69
CA GLU A 167 -39.09 8.63 -5.86
C GLU A 167 -38.81 8.83 -4.36
N SER A 168 -39.74 9.47 -3.64
CA SER A 168 -39.55 9.79 -2.21
C SER A 168 -39.34 8.55 -1.33
N GLU A 169 -40.02 7.43 -1.62
CA GLU A 169 -39.82 6.17 -0.89
C GLU A 169 -38.40 5.61 -1.05
N ALA A 170 -37.76 5.89 -2.18
CA ALA A 170 -36.38 5.47 -2.42
C ALA A 170 -35.39 6.31 -1.62
N GLN A 171 -35.66 7.62 -1.44
CA GLN A 171 -34.85 8.50 -0.60
C GLN A 171 -34.86 8.03 0.86
N ASP A 172 -36.06 7.83 1.42
CA ASP A 172 -36.24 7.36 2.79
C ASP A 172 -35.58 5.99 3.00
N SER A 173 -35.77 5.06 2.06
CA SER A 173 -35.18 3.72 2.15
C SER A 173 -33.64 3.73 2.11
N LEU A 174 -33.04 4.62 1.33
CA LEU A 174 -31.58 4.74 1.24
C LEU A 174 -30.96 5.37 2.47
N GLU A 175 -31.63 6.34 3.07
CA GLU A 175 -31.22 6.93 4.34
C GLU A 175 -31.25 5.87 5.45
N ILE A 176 -32.36 5.14 5.58
CA ILE A 176 -32.52 4.03 6.53
C ILE A 176 -31.42 2.99 6.33
N ALA A 177 -31.19 2.52 5.09
CA ALA A 177 -30.20 1.50 4.81
C ALA A 177 -28.77 1.94 5.18
N LEU A 178 -28.44 3.22 4.98
CA LEU A 178 -27.14 3.76 5.35
C LEU A 178 -27.00 3.85 6.88
N ILE A 179 -28.05 4.29 7.56
CA ILE A 179 -28.12 4.33 9.03
C ILE A 179 -27.89 2.94 9.62
N GLU A 180 -28.61 1.93 9.13
CA GLU A 180 -28.49 0.54 9.58
C GLU A 180 -27.08 -0.02 9.37
N TYR A 181 -26.49 0.24 8.21
CA TYR A 181 -25.13 -0.19 7.91
C TYR A 181 -24.11 0.41 8.88
N LEU A 182 -24.18 1.73 9.11
CA LEU A 182 -23.28 2.42 10.02
C LEU A 182 -23.48 1.95 11.47
N GLY A 183 -24.74 1.71 11.88
CA GLY A 183 -25.07 1.15 13.19
C GLY A 183 -24.45 -0.21 13.41
N GLY A 184 -24.54 -1.10 12.43
CA GLY A 184 -23.87 -2.39 12.47
C GLY A 184 -22.35 -2.29 12.59
N GLN A 185 -21.70 -1.34 11.90
CA GLN A 185 -20.25 -1.12 12.04
C GLN A 185 -19.88 -0.58 13.43
N ASN A 186 -20.69 0.33 13.99
CA ASN A 186 -20.46 0.85 15.34
C ASN A 186 -20.57 -0.23 16.41
N LEU A 187 -21.64 -1.03 16.38
CA LEU A 187 -21.83 -2.15 17.31
C LEU A 187 -20.67 -3.14 17.25
N LYS A 188 -20.20 -3.44 16.04
CA LYS A 188 -19.02 -4.28 15.85
C LYS A 188 -17.77 -3.67 16.48
N MET A 189 -17.51 -2.39 16.27
CA MET A 189 -16.35 -1.70 16.85
C MET A 189 -16.39 -1.68 18.37
N ARG A 190 -17.55 -1.33 18.97
CA ARG A 190 -17.77 -1.36 20.41
C ARG A 190 -17.57 -2.76 21.00
N SER A 191 -18.08 -3.79 20.33
CA SER A 191 -17.85 -5.18 20.73
C SER A 191 -16.38 -5.59 20.63
N ASP A 192 -15.66 -5.17 19.57
CA ASP A 192 -14.23 -5.44 19.40
C ASP A 192 -13.39 -4.73 20.49
N ASP A 193 -13.87 -3.58 20.98
CA ASP A 193 -13.29 -2.82 22.10
C ASP A 193 -13.67 -3.40 23.49
N GLY A 194 -14.48 -4.46 23.54
CA GLY A 194 -14.85 -5.19 24.76
C GLY A 194 -16.10 -4.68 25.48
N GLU A 195 -16.91 -3.84 24.84
CA GLU A 195 -18.18 -3.38 25.38
C GLU A 195 -19.27 -4.46 25.30
N GLU A 196 -20.04 -4.63 26.39
CA GLU A 196 -21.23 -5.50 26.37
C GLU A 196 -22.39 -4.78 25.66
N ILE A 197 -22.76 -5.30 24.48
CA ILE A 197 -23.87 -4.78 23.69
C ILE A 197 -25.19 -5.36 24.20
N GLY A 198 -26.15 -4.49 24.53
CA GLY A 198 -27.49 -4.88 24.92
C GLY A 198 -28.26 -5.59 23.81
N VAL A 199 -29.13 -6.54 24.16
CA VAL A 199 -29.94 -7.32 23.20
C VAL A 199 -30.82 -6.39 22.34
N ASP A 200 -31.37 -5.34 22.92
CA ASP A 200 -32.21 -4.37 22.20
C ASP A 200 -31.42 -3.52 21.20
N GLU A 201 -30.17 -3.14 21.52
CA GLU A 201 -29.27 -2.44 20.59
C GLU A 201 -28.83 -3.35 19.43
N SER A 202 -28.73 -4.65 19.68
CA SER A 202 -28.38 -5.64 18.64
C SER A 202 -29.52 -5.92 17.65
N LEU A 203 -30.77 -5.62 18.04
CA LEU A 203 -31.98 -5.89 17.25
C LEU A 203 -32.48 -4.67 16.48
N ASP A 204 -32.16 -3.46 16.93
CA ASP A 204 -32.60 -2.21 16.30
C ASP A 204 -31.42 -1.21 16.19
N PRO A 205 -30.89 -0.98 14.98
CA PRO A 205 -29.83 0.00 14.74
C PRO A 205 -30.20 1.42 15.16
N PHE A 206 -31.49 1.78 15.14
CA PHE A 206 -31.97 3.09 15.61
C PHE A 206 -31.92 3.21 17.14
N ARG A 207 -31.95 2.10 17.87
CA ARG A 207 -31.71 2.11 19.32
C ARG A 207 -30.23 2.19 19.66
N ALA A 208 -29.36 1.69 18.79
CA ALA A 208 -27.92 1.94 18.90
C ALA A 208 -27.54 3.42 18.64
N LEU A 209 -28.47 4.20 18.07
CA LEU A 209 -28.38 5.64 17.85
C LEU A 209 -29.02 6.48 18.96
N SER A 210 -30.00 5.91 19.67
CA SER A 210 -30.66 6.64 20.74
C SER A 210 -29.71 6.69 21.94
N PRO A 211 -29.45 7.86 22.53
CA PRO A 211 -28.95 7.88 23.88
C PRO A 211 -29.99 7.09 24.67
N ALA A 212 -29.61 5.93 25.22
CA ALA A 212 -30.41 5.33 26.26
C ALA A 212 -30.71 6.49 27.23
N ILE A 213 -31.99 6.83 27.38
CA ILE A 213 -32.43 7.76 28.41
C ILE A 213 -32.11 7.05 29.72
N ILE A 214 -30.84 7.11 30.12
CA ILE A 214 -30.46 7.08 31.51
C ILE A 214 -31.08 8.37 32.01
N PRO A 215 -32.03 8.32 32.95
CA PRO A 215 -32.52 9.54 33.58
C PRO A 215 -31.30 10.15 34.29
N CYS A 216 -30.66 11.12 33.66
CA CYS A 216 -29.85 12.07 34.39
C CYS A 216 -30.84 12.93 35.14
N ASP A 217 -31.04 12.60 36.42
CA ASP A 217 -31.45 13.60 37.39
C ASP A 217 -30.48 14.78 37.27
N ASP A 218 -31.07 15.95 37.04
CA ASP A 218 -30.47 17.28 37.15
C ASP A 218 -29.30 17.60 36.21
N THR A 219 -29.55 18.39 35.16
CA THR A 219 -29.07 19.79 35.11
C THR A 219 -29.56 20.54 33.87
N GLU A 220 -30.26 21.64 34.14
CA GLU A 220 -30.46 22.76 33.23
C GLU A 220 -29.10 23.28 32.74
N GLY A 221 -28.90 23.43 31.43
CA GLY A 221 -27.67 24.01 30.90
C GLY A 221 -27.48 23.76 29.42
N LEU A 222 -28.14 24.57 28.61
CA LEU A 222 -27.91 24.65 27.17
C LEU A 222 -26.55 25.35 26.92
N GLU A 223 -25.43 24.64 27.08
CA GLU A 223 -24.09 25.16 26.75
C GLU A 223 -23.28 24.13 25.97
N ASP A 224 -22.71 24.60 24.86
CA ASP A 224 -21.70 24.00 23.96
C ASP A 224 -21.37 22.52 24.18
N SER A 225 -21.81 21.70 23.23
CA SER A 225 -21.53 20.27 23.15
C SER A 225 -20.04 19.97 23.45
N PRO A 226 -19.71 19.26 24.56
CA PRO A 226 -18.34 19.15 25.09
C PRO A 226 -17.37 18.35 24.19
N HIS A 227 -17.88 17.76 23.11
CA HIS A 227 -17.16 16.87 22.20
C HIS A 227 -16.13 17.59 21.30
N CYS A 228 -16.28 18.90 21.04
CA CYS A 228 -15.36 19.64 20.17
C CYS A 228 -13.96 19.92 20.78
N SER A 229 -13.72 19.53 22.03
CA SER A 229 -12.46 19.82 22.74
C SER A 229 -11.40 18.71 22.64
N LYS A 230 -11.78 17.47 22.33
CA LYS A 230 -10.87 16.32 22.24
C LYS A 230 -10.50 16.01 20.77
N PRO A 231 -9.27 15.58 20.47
CA PRO A 231 -8.94 15.00 19.17
C PRO A 231 -9.82 13.79 18.81
N TRP A 232 -10.15 13.60 17.53
CA TRP A 232 -11.03 12.52 17.03
C TRP A 232 -10.71 11.12 17.59
N HIS A 233 -9.43 10.78 17.72
CA HIS A 233 -8.96 9.48 18.21
C HIS A 233 -9.15 9.25 19.71
N GLU A 234 -9.55 10.28 20.46
CA GLU A 234 -9.87 10.23 21.89
C GLU A 234 -11.38 10.20 22.15
N TRP A 235 -12.20 10.33 21.10
CA TRP A 235 -13.66 10.21 21.21
C TRP A 235 -14.05 8.75 21.44
N SER A 236 -15.15 8.52 22.18
CA SER A 236 -15.71 7.16 22.30
C SER A 236 -16.24 6.68 20.95
N SER A 237 -16.31 5.36 20.74
CA SER A 237 -16.89 4.77 19.53
C SER A 237 -18.35 5.23 19.33
N PHE A 238 -19.10 5.39 20.43
CA PHE A 238 -20.46 5.95 20.46
C PHE A 238 -20.52 7.41 19.96
N ASP A 239 -19.68 8.30 20.49
CA ASP A 239 -19.68 9.73 20.09
C ASP A 239 -19.28 9.92 18.63
N ARG A 240 -18.29 9.15 18.16
CA ARG A 240 -17.87 9.17 16.74
C ARG A 240 -19.01 8.74 15.83
N TYR A 241 -19.80 7.75 16.27
CA TYR A 241 -20.93 7.24 15.52
C TYR A 241 -22.10 8.23 15.51
N GLY A 242 -22.44 8.85 16.65
CA GLY A 242 -23.46 9.90 16.72
C GLY A 242 -23.15 11.07 15.79
N TRP A 243 -21.91 11.56 15.81
CA TRP A 243 -21.47 12.60 14.88
C TRP A 243 -21.55 12.15 13.41
N LEU A 244 -21.11 10.92 13.10
CA LEU A 244 -21.15 10.41 11.73
C LEU A 244 -22.59 10.24 11.23
N HIS A 245 -23.50 9.81 12.10
CA HIS A 245 -24.93 9.72 11.81
C HIS A 245 -25.51 11.10 11.50
N ASP A 246 -25.28 12.09 12.36
CA ASP A 246 -25.78 13.45 12.16
C ASP A 246 -25.25 14.07 10.86
N GLU A 247 -23.97 13.88 10.57
CA GLU A 247 -23.38 14.32 9.30
C GLU A 247 -23.97 13.61 8.07
N VAL A 248 -24.25 12.31 8.19
CA VAL A 248 -24.86 11.53 7.10
C VAL A 248 -26.32 11.90 6.88
N SER A 249 -27.09 12.15 7.94
CA SER A 249 -28.46 12.67 7.83
C SER A 249 -28.49 14.09 7.25
N MET A 250 -27.45 14.91 7.48
CA MET A 250 -27.33 16.22 6.86
C MET A 250 -26.89 16.18 5.38
N THR A 251 -25.96 15.28 5.04
CA THR A 251 -25.35 15.17 3.69
C THR A 251 -26.22 14.34 2.75
N GLY A 252 -26.81 13.25 3.24
CA GLY A 252 -27.67 12.33 2.48
C GLY A 252 -26.93 11.50 1.42
N MET A 253 -27.60 10.44 0.92
CA MET A 253 -27.04 9.55 -0.10
C MET A 253 -26.76 10.25 -1.44
N ALA A 254 -27.57 11.26 -1.79
CA ALA A 254 -27.43 12.01 -3.03
C ALA A 254 -26.09 12.78 -3.08
N GLU A 255 -25.70 13.45 -2.00
CA GLU A 255 -24.44 14.20 -1.96
C GLU A 255 -23.21 13.27 -1.97
N LEU A 256 -23.31 12.10 -1.33
CA LEU A 256 -22.26 11.06 -1.42
C LEU A 256 -22.08 10.53 -2.86
N LEU A 257 -23.19 10.33 -3.58
CA LEU A 257 -23.17 9.90 -4.98
C LEU A 257 -22.60 11.01 -5.88
N ILE A 258 -22.96 12.28 -5.64
CA ILE A 258 -22.37 13.45 -6.30
C ILE A 258 -20.86 13.51 -6.09
N PHE A 259 -20.41 13.34 -4.84
CA PHE A 259 -18.98 13.29 -4.50
C PHE A 259 -18.25 12.16 -5.26
N CYS A 260 -18.86 10.96 -5.29
CA CYS A 260 -18.31 9.81 -6.03
C CYS A 260 -18.23 10.08 -7.53
N ARG A 261 -19.29 10.64 -8.13
CA ARG A 261 -19.33 11.04 -9.54
C ARG A 261 -18.22 12.03 -9.86
N ASP A 262 -18.05 13.06 -9.04
CA ASP A 262 -17.05 14.11 -9.27
C ASP A 262 -15.63 13.55 -9.17
N ARG A 263 -15.38 12.65 -8.22
CA ARG A 263 -14.13 11.89 -8.11
C ARG A 263 -13.87 11.07 -9.37
N ILE A 264 -14.87 10.36 -9.90
CA ILE A 264 -14.76 9.57 -11.13
C ILE A 264 -14.47 10.47 -12.34
N ASN A 265 -15.15 11.61 -12.44
CA ASN A 265 -14.93 12.59 -13.49
C ASN A 265 -13.52 13.18 -13.44
N ALA A 266 -13.02 13.54 -12.25
CA ALA A 266 -11.64 13.97 -12.05
C ALA A 266 -10.64 12.89 -12.50
N LEU A 267 -10.85 11.64 -12.06
CA LEU A 267 -10.04 10.49 -12.47
C LEU A 267 -10.06 10.26 -13.99
N ALA A 268 -11.16 10.57 -14.68
CA ALA A 268 -11.25 10.45 -16.14
C ALA A 268 -10.41 11.49 -16.89
N GLN A 269 -10.16 12.65 -16.28
CA GLN A 269 -9.31 13.71 -16.85
C GLN A 269 -7.84 13.59 -16.44
N GLU A 270 -7.52 12.80 -15.41
CA GLU A 270 -6.14 12.58 -15.01
C GLU A 270 -5.31 11.96 -16.15
N PRO A 271 -4.13 12.52 -16.46
CA PRO A 271 -3.22 11.89 -17.39
C PRO A 271 -2.84 10.50 -16.86
N PRO A 272 -2.64 9.51 -17.74
CA PRO A 272 -2.20 8.20 -17.31
C PRO A 272 -0.84 8.32 -16.61
N LYS A 273 -0.69 7.60 -15.48
CA LYS A 273 0.60 7.52 -14.76
C LYS A 273 1.72 6.99 -15.66
N ILE A 274 1.38 6.15 -16.64
CA ILE A 274 2.26 5.66 -17.69
C ILE A 274 1.79 6.21 -19.03
N LEU A 275 2.52 7.18 -19.55
CA LEU A 275 2.34 7.66 -20.92
C LEU A 275 2.97 6.63 -21.87
N GLN A 276 2.17 5.72 -22.43
CA GLN A 276 2.18 5.29 -23.83
C GLN A 276 1.85 3.79 -24.05
N PRO A 277 0.94 3.48 -24.98
CA PRO A 277 0.91 2.21 -25.71
C PRO A 277 1.98 2.17 -26.81
N GLY A 278 2.57 1.01 -27.08
CA GLY A 278 3.45 0.77 -28.23
C GLY A 278 4.93 0.53 -27.92
N ARG A 279 5.36 0.60 -26.64
CA ARG A 279 6.68 0.10 -26.24
C ARG A 279 6.62 -1.39 -25.90
N PRO A 280 7.67 -2.17 -26.22
CA PRO A 280 7.73 -3.59 -25.87
C PRO A 280 7.70 -3.82 -24.35
N ASP A 281 8.17 -2.86 -23.55
CA ASP A 281 8.17 -2.91 -22.08
C ASP A 281 6.90 -2.32 -21.42
N GLY A 282 5.91 -1.89 -22.22
CA GLY A 282 4.69 -1.26 -21.72
C GLY A 282 4.92 0.04 -20.94
N GLY A 283 6.10 0.67 -21.05
CA GLY A 283 6.46 1.85 -20.27
C GLY A 283 7.03 1.57 -18.88
N LEU A 284 7.45 0.33 -18.61
CA LEU A 284 8.06 -0.05 -17.33
C LEU A 284 9.38 0.69 -17.08
N GLN A 285 10.25 0.80 -18.08
CA GLN A 285 11.53 1.50 -17.95
C GLN A 285 11.36 2.97 -17.54
N PRO A 286 10.58 3.82 -18.24
CA PRO A 286 10.37 5.20 -17.81
C PRO A 286 9.67 5.31 -16.45
N PHE A 287 8.78 4.37 -16.11
CA PHE A 287 8.13 4.35 -14.80
C PHE A 287 9.13 4.08 -13.67
N LEU A 288 9.99 3.06 -13.83
CA LEU A 288 11.02 2.71 -12.87
C LEU A 288 12.06 3.82 -12.71
N ILE A 289 12.52 4.42 -13.81
CA ILE A 289 13.44 5.58 -13.81
C ILE A 289 12.87 6.73 -12.98
N ARG A 290 11.61 7.13 -13.24
CA ARG A 290 10.97 8.24 -12.52
C ARG A 290 10.78 7.91 -11.05
N SER A 291 10.32 6.70 -10.73
CA SER A 291 10.10 6.25 -9.35
C SER A 291 11.40 6.27 -8.54
N LEU A 292 12.48 5.70 -9.09
CA LEU A 292 13.77 5.66 -8.42
C LEU A 292 14.42 7.04 -8.33
N SER A 293 14.42 7.81 -9.42
CA SER A 293 14.99 9.17 -9.41
C SER A 293 14.31 10.10 -8.40
N ASN A 294 12.98 10.06 -8.32
CA ASN A 294 12.22 10.83 -7.32
C ASN A 294 12.54 10.38 -5.89
N TRP A 295 12.67 9.06 -5.68
CA TRP A 295 13.04 8.52 -4.38
C TRP A 295 14.47 8.93 -3.99
N MET A 296 15.44 8.78 -4.90
CA MET A 296 16.83 9.21 -4.69
C MET A 296 16.90 10.71 -4.38
N LYS A 297 16.16 11.55 -5.11
CA LYS A 297 16.08 12.99 -4.85
C LYS A 297 15.54 13.31 -3.46
N ARG A 298 14.53 12.56 -2.99
CA ARG A 298 13.95 12.73 -1.64
C ARG A 298 14.95 12.35 -0.55
N ILE A 299 15.66 11.24 -0.73
CA ILE A 299 16.58 10.70 0.28
C ILE A 299 17.89 11.46 0.29
N TYR A 300 18.51 11.68 -0.86
CA TYR A 300 19.86 12.24 -0.93
C TYR A 300 19.92 13.69 -1.42
N GLY A 301 18.78 14.34 -1.65
CA GLY A 301 18.69 15.70 -2.20
C GLY A 301 18.95 15.79 -3.72
N GLN A 302 19.38 14.70 -4.36
CA GLN A 302 19.65 14.65 -5.80
C GLN A 302 19.32 13.26 -6.40
N PRO A 303 19.01 13.18 -7.70
CA PRO A 303 18.48 11.97 -8.32
C PRO A 303 19.48 10.82 -8.48
N LEU A 304 20.79 11.07 -8.34
CA LEU A 304 21.85 10.07 -8.59
C LEU A 304 21.74 9.39 -9.96
N ASP A 305 21.63 10.18 -11.03
CA ASP A 305 21.28 9.72 -12.38
C ASP A 305 22.09 8.50 -12.85
N ASP A 306 23.42 8.49 -12.68
CA ASP A 306 24.28 7.37 -13.10
C ASP A 306 23.91 6.07 -12.36
N SER A 307 23.68 6.17 -11.04
CA SER A 307 23.29 5.02 -10.23
C SER A 307 21.88 4.55 -10.57
N VAL A 308 20.94 5.47 -10.81
CA VAL A 308 19.59 5.13 -11.26
C VAL A 308 19.63 4.41 -12.61
N ALA A 309 20.43 4.89 -13.56
CA ALA A 309 20.55 4.27 -14.88
C ALA A 309 21.05 2.82 -14.76
N LEU A 310 22.11 2.59 -13.98
CA LEU A 310 22.66 1.25 -13.73
C LEU A 310 21.68 0.33 -12.98
N LEU A 311 21.02 0.83 -11.93
CA LEU A 311 20.01 0.07 -11.18
C LEU A 311 18.83 -0.35 -12.06
N VAL A 312 18.36 0.54 -12.93
CA VAL A 312 17.27 0.26 -13.88
C VAL A 312 17.71 -0.79 -14.91
N SER A 313 18.90 -0.64 -15.48
CA SER A 313 19.45 -1.61 -16.43
C SER A 313 19.58 -3.01 -15.85
N ALA A 314 20.15 -3.11 -14.64
CA ALA A 314 20.27 -4.37 -13.93
C ALA A 314 18.90 -4.96 -13.55
N THR A 315 17.93 -4.10 -13.21
CA THR A 315 16.57 -4.51 -12.86
C THR A 315 15.85 -5.14 -14.04
N LEU A 316 15.94 -4.50 -15.21
CA LEU A 316 15.23 -4.89 -16.43
C LEU A 316 16.02 -5.86 -17.32
N ASP A 317 17.24 -6.22 -16.90
CA ASP A 317 18.13 -7.12 -17.65
C ASP A 317 18.40 -6.61 -19.07
N LEU A 318 18.70 -5.31 -19.19
CA LEU A 318 18.95 -4.70 -20.48
C LEU A 318 20.27 -5.22 -21.08
N PRO A 319 20.38 -5.38 -22.40
CA PRO A 319 21.62 -5.85 -23.02
C PRO A 319 22.79 -4.88 -22.82
N GLU A 320 22.50 -3.58 -22.75
CA GLU A 320 23.47 -2.53 -22.52
C GLU A 320 23.06 -1.65 -21.33
N PRO A 321 24.04 -1.24 -20.48
CA PRO A 321 23.78 -0.31 -19.39
C PRO A 321 23.29 1.05 -19.94
N LEU A 322 22.26 1.59 -19.31
CA LEU A 322 21.78 2.93 -19.59
C LEU A 322 22.80 3.93 -19.05
N THR A 323 23.02 5.00 -19.81
CA THR A 323 23.77 6.15 -19.36
C THR A 323 22.86 7.19 -18.71
N ARG A 324 23.46 8.16 -18.01
CA ARG A 324 22.75 9.33 -17.51
C ARG A 324 22.00 10.08 -18.61
N GLU A 325 22.60 10.21 -19.78
CA GLU A 325 22.04 10.85 -20.95
C GLU A 325 20.80 10.10 -21.45
N ALA A 326 20.82 8.77 -21.39
CA ALA A 326 19.70 7.93 -21.80
C ALA A 326 18.48 8.05 -20.86
N ILE A 327 18.69 8.34 -19.57
CA ILE A 327 17.58 8.47 -18.63
C ILE A 327 16.99 9.89 -18.55
N ARG A 328 17.78 10.93 -18.86
CA ARG A 328 17.37 12.35 -18.83
C ARG A 328 16.03 12.67 -19.51
N PRO A 329 15.70 12.13 -20.70
CA PRO A 329 14.41 12.38 -21.35
C PRO A 329 13.21 11.99 -20.50
N TYR A 330 13.36 10.99 -19.62
CA TYR A 330 12.28 10.50 -18.76
C TYR A 330 12.14 11.30 -17.46
N LEU A 331 13.18 12.04 -17.08
CA LEU A 331 13.26 12.85 -15.86
C LEU A 331 12.74 14.27 -16.04
N LYS A 332 12.80 14.80 -17.28
CA LYS A 332 12.11 16.04 -17.60
C LYS A 332 10.62 15.76 -17.46
N GLY A 333 10.02 16.29 -16.39
CA GLY A 333 8.57 16.43 -16.31
C GLY A 333 8.10 17.02 -17.63
N THR A 334 6.96 16.57 -18.13
CA THR A 334 6.25 17.16 -19.28
C THR A 334 5.84 18.60 -18.93
N GLY A 335 6.83 19.47 -18.80
CA GLY A 335 6.70 20.90 -18.66
C GLY A 335 6.81 21.49 -20.05
N LYS A 336 5.70 22.08 -20.49
CA LYS A 336 5.50 22.83 -21.73
C LYS A 336 5.43 21.96 -22.99
N ILE A 337 4.19 21.61 -23.36
CA ILE A 337 3.77 21.82 -24.75
C ILE A 337 4.12 23.27 -25.06
N SER A 338 5.27 23.47 -25.71
CA SER A 338 5.63 24.75 -26.26
C SER A 338 4.55 25.07 -27.28
N SER A 339 3.67 26.01 -26.94
CA SER A 339 2.87 26.78 -27.88
C SER A 339 3.82 27.35 -28.93
N ARG A 340 4.04 26.60 -30.01
CA ARG A 340 4.63 27.12 -31.23
C ARG A 340 3.44 27.37 -32.14
N ASN A 341 2.84 28.55 -31.96
CA ASN A 341 2.09 29.20 -33.02
C ASN A 341 2.99 29.23 -34.24
N ARG A 342 2.58 28.54 -35.29
CA ARG A 342 2.76 28.97 -36.67
C ARG A 342 1.51 28.61 -37.44
#